data_AF-A0A9X3RBF5-F1
#
_entry.id   AF-A0A9X3RBF5-F1
#
_cell.length_a   1.000
_cell.length_b   1.000
_cell.length_c   1.000
_cell.angle_alpha   90.00
_cell.angle_beta   90.00
_cell.angle_gamma   90.00
#
_symmetry.space_group_name_H-M   'P 1'
#
loop_
_entity.id
_entity.type
_entity.pdbx_description
1 polymer ?
#
loop_
_entity_poly.entity_id
_entity_poly.type
_entity_poly.pdbx_seq_one_letter_code
_entity_poly.pdbx_strand_id
1 'polypeptide(L)'
;MRKILLLLFSMILLAACSNQETIKATGEGDLWNAHLIYEITDTHLSDRGGIEYTGDEKLLYVTYSVVTDEGERTGEVEPQEEQTAISFGTSGGNNPPATKDEAIISLNHATIEITWRTITGEYEEQINLKVN
;
A
#
# COMPACT_ATOMS: atom_id res chain seq x y z
N MET A 1 -46.78 -20.61 -7.29
CA MET A 1 -46.16 -19.69 -6.32
C MET A 1 -44.68 -20.02 -6.04
N ARG A 2 -44.29 -21.28 -5.80
CA ARG A 2 -42.89 -21.69 -5.51
C ARG A 2 -41.85 -21.30 -6.59
N LYS A 3 -42.23 -21.29 -7.88
CA LYS A 3 -41.36 -20.90 -9.01
C LYS A 3 -41.10 -19.38 -9.11
N ILE A 4 -42.04 -18.55 -8.65
CA ILE A 4 -41.93 -17.08 -8.67
C ILE A 4 -41.02 -16.61 -7.52
N LEU A 5 -41.08 -17.29 -6.37
CA LEU A 5 -40.23 -17.02 -5.21
C LEU A 5 -38.74 -17.28 -5.50
N LEU A 6 -38.44 -18.36 -6.25
CA LEU A 6 -37.07 -18.67 -6.69
C LEU A 6 -36.51 -17.63 -7.67
N LEU A 7 -37.35 -17.08 -8.54
CA LEU A 7 -36.98 -16.01 -9.48
C LEU A 7 -36.66 -14.69 -8.77
N LEU A 8 -37.48 -14.31 -7.78
CA LEU A 8 -37.22 -13.14 -6.94
C LEU A 8 -35.93 -13.28 -6.12
N PHE A 9 -35.62 -14.49 -5.63
CA PHE A 9 -34.38 -14.75 -4.89
C PHE A 9 -33.14 -14.69 -5.80
N SER A 10 -33.24 -15.14 -7.05
CA SER A 10 -32.13 -15.01 -8.03
C SER A 10 -31.87 -13.58 -8.48
N MET A 11 -32.87 -12.69 -8.41
CA MET A 11 -32.73 -11.30 -8.84
C MET A 11 -32.06 -10.41 -7.78
N ILE A 12 -32.19 -10.76 -6.50
CA ILE A 12 -31.54 -10.04 -5.37
C ILE A 12 -30.03 -10.34 -5.31
N LEU A 13 -29.60 -11.53 -5.76
CA LEU A 13 -28.18 -11.93 -5.75
C LEU A 13 -27.32 -11.24 -6.81
N LEU A 14 -27.92 -10.56 -7.80
CA LEU A 14 -27.21 -9.91 -8.90
C LEU A 14 -26.86 -8.44 -8.64
N ALA A 15 -27.27 -7.87 -7.50
CA ALA A 15 -27.00 -6.46 -7.15
C ALA A 15 -25.78 -6.25 -6.26
N ALA A 16 -25.07 -7.32 -5.85
CA ALA A 16 -23.82 -7.22 -5.12
C ALA A 16 -22.64 -7.02 -6.08
N CYS A 17 -22.69 -5.98 -6.91
CA CYS A 17 -21.48 -5.44 -7.50
C CYS A 17 -20.73 -4.71 -6.38
N SER A 18 -19.68 -5.33 -5.85
CA SER A 18 -18.71 -4.66 -4.98
C SER A 18 -18.14 -3.47 -5.75
N ASN A 19 -18.42 -2.24 -5.29
CA ASN A 19 -17.75 -1.03 -5.78
C ASN A 19 -16.34 -0.98 -5.18
N GLN A 20 -15.49 -1.93 -5.56
CA GLN A 20 -14.10 -1.93 -5.17
C GLN A 20 -13.32 -0.98 -6.08
N GLU A 21 -12.78 0.08 -5.50
CA GLU A 21 -11.85 0.97 -6.17
C GLU A 21 -10.41 0.62 -5.82
N THR A 22 -9.49 0.80 -6.78
CA THR A 22 -8.06 0.61 -6.56
C THR A 22 -7.32 1.86 -7.01
N ILE A 23 -6.50 2.41 -6.13
CA ILE A 23 -5.69 3.60 -6.37
C ILE A 23 -4.25 3.24 -6.07
N LYS A 24 -3.34 3.58 -6.98
CA LYS A 24 -1.91 3.29 -6.84
C LYS A 24 -1.13 4.59 -6.81
N ALA A 25 -0.23 4.71 -5.84
CA ALA A 25 0.78 5.74 -5.79
C ALA A 25 2.17 5.13 -5.92
N THR A 26 3.08 5.87 -6.54
CA THR A 26 4.48 5.50 -6.72
C THR A 26 5.39 6.66 -6.35
N GLY A 27 6.60 6.36 -5.93
CA GLY A 27 7.66 7.34 -5.72
C GLY A 27 9.00 6.73 -6.05
N GLU A 28 9.92 7.59 -6.46
CA GLU A 28 11.32 7.25 -6.78
C GLU A 28 12.19 8.17 -5.92
N GLY A 29 13.21 7.62 -5.28
CA GLY A 29 14.29 8.40 -4.71
C GLY A 29 15.64 7.96 -5.27
N ASP A 30 16.71 8.14 -4.50
CA ASP A 30 18.07 8.00 -5.01
C ASP A 30 18.48 6.53 -5.19
N LEU A 31 18.14 5.68 -4.21
CA LEU A 31 18.49 4.25 -4.23
C LEU A 31 17.28 3.35 -3.99
N TRP A 32 16.08 3.91 -3.91
CA TRP A 32 14.87 3.16 -3.62
C TRP A 32 13.70 3.60 -4.51
N ASN A 33 12.92 2.62 -4.94
CA ASN A 33 11.60 2.84 -5.53
C ASN A 33 10.53 2.41 -4.52
N ALA A 34 9.44 3.16 -4.43
CA ALA A 34 8.33 2.85 -3.53
C ALA A 34 7.00 2.80 -4.28
N HIS A 35 6.10 1.96 -3.77
CA HIS A 35 4.71 1.99 -4.20
C HIS A 35 3.76 1.66 -3.05
N LEU A 36 2.56 2.25 -3.11
CA LEU A 36 1.46 2.00 -2.20
C LEU A 36 0.17 1.86 -3.01
N ILE A 37 -0.67 0.92 -2.62
CA ILE A 37 -1.95 0.61 -3.27
C ILE A 37 -3.02 0.66 -2.21
N TYR A 38 -4.04 1.49 -2.43
CA TYR A 38 -5.29 1.47 -1.68
C TYR A 38 -6.34 0.66 -2.45
N GLU A 39 -6.99 -0.24 -1.73
CA GLU A 39 -8.16 -1.00 -2.16
C GLU A 39 -9.34 -0.57 -1.28
N ILE A 40 -10.30 0.13 -1.88
CA ILE A 40 -11.39 0.80 -1.16
C ILE A 40 -12.70 0.14 -1.53
N THR A 41 -13.51 -0.15 -0.52
CA THR A 41 -14.92 -0.55 -0.65
C THR A 41 -15.77 0.39 0.19
N ASP A 42 -17.09 0.31 0.05
CA ASP A 42 -18.04 1.15 0.82
C ASP A 42 -17.83 1.12 2.35
N THR A 43 -17.22 0.05 2.89
CA THR A 43 -17.08 -0.16 4.34
C THR A 43 -15.66 -0.41 4.81
N HIS A 44 -14.70 -0.54 3.90
CA HIS A 44 -13.35 -0.96 4.24
C HIS A 44 -12.31 -0.35 3.30
N LEU A 45 -11.22 0.14 3.89
CA LEU A 45 -9.99 0.48 3.19
C LEU A 45 -8.95 -0.59 3.56
N SER A 46 -8.28 -1.14 2.56
CA SER A 46 -7.05 -1.90 2.74
C SER A 46 -5.91 -1.24 1.98
N ASP A 47 -4.72 -1.23 2.57
CA ASP A 47 -3.50 -0.80 1.93
C ASP A 47 -2.48 -1.93 1.85
N ARG A 48 -1.69 -1.92 0.78
CA ARG A 48 -0.51 -2.76 0.60
C ARG A 48 0.54 -2.04 -0.23
N GLY A 49 1.79 -2.41 -0.06
CA GLY A 49 2.87 -1.77 -0.82
C GLY A 49 4.22 -2.37 -0.50
N GLY A 50 5.25 -1.70 -0.98
CA GLY A 50 6.62 -2.07 -0.71
C GLY A 50 7.63 -1.11 -1.30
N ILE A 51 8.88 -1.36 -0.95
CA ILE A 51 10.06 -0.68 -1.47
C ILE A 51 10.96 -1.66 -2.20
N GLU A 52 11.69 -1.17 -3.19
CA GLU A 52 12.65 -1.92 -3.97
C GLU A 52 13.96 -1.16 -4.04
N TYR A 53 15.04 -1.80 -3.57
CA TYR A 53 16.38 -1.25 -3.59
C TYR A 53 16.97 -1.34 -5.00
N THR A 54 17.57 -0.24 -5.45
CA THR A 54 18.19 -0.11 -6.78
C THR A 54 19.70 0.07 -6.73
N GLY A 55 20.29 0.09 -5.53
CA GLY A 55 21.74 0.14 -5.36
C GLY A 55 22.43 -1.20 -5.55
N ASP A 56 23.76 -1.15 -5.71
CA ASP A 56 24.60 -2.32 -6.00
C ASP A 56 25.10 -3.04 -4.73
N GLU A 57 24.87 -2.46 -3.55
CA GLU A 57 25.40 -3.00 -2.30
C GLU A 57 24.48 -4.03 -1.65
N LYS A 58 25.07 -5.04 -0.99
CA LYS A 58 24.29 -6.01 -0.22
C LYS A 58 23.64 -5.34 0.99
N LEU A 59 22.32 -5.39 1.05
CA LEU A 59 21.55 -4.98 2.22
C LEU A 59 21.79 -5.95 3.37
N LEU A 60 22.09 -5.40 4.56
CA LEU A 60 22.26 -6.15 5.79
C LEU A 60 21.07 -5.97 6.73
N TYR A 61 20.45 -4.79 6.71
CA TYR A 61 19.31 -4.44 7.56
C TYR A 61 18.58 -3.25 6.93
N VAL A 62 17.26 -3.24 7.02
CA VAL A 62 16.40 -2.16 6.53
C VAL A 62 15.30 -1.92 7.54
N THR A 63 15.08 -0.65 7.89
CA THR A 63 13.87 -0.18 8.54
C THR A 63 13.12 0.74 7.59
N TYR A 64 11.80 0.76 7.72
CA TYR A 64 10.97 1.68 6.98
C TYR A 64 9.84 2.23 7.86
N SER A 65 9.36 3.42 7.50
CA SER A 65 8.12 4.00 7.99
C SER A 65 7.25 4.47 6.82
N VAL A 66 6.03 3.97 6.76
CA VAL A 66 4.98 4.40 5.84
C VAL A 66 4.13 5.43 6.58
N VAL A 67 4.32 6.71 6.26
CA VAL A 67 3.61 7.82 6.88
C VAL A 67 2.48 8.25 5.95
N THR A 68 1.25 8.22 6.46
CA THR A 68 0.03 8.64 5.75
C THR A 68 -0.79 9.56 6.64
N ASP A 69 -1.80 10.22 6.07
CA ASP A 69 -2.75 11.03 6.85
C ASP A 69 -3.53 10.18 7.89
N GLU A 70 -3.65 8.87 7.67
CA GLU A 70 -4.32 7.92 8.57
C GLU A 70 -3.42 7.44 9.73
N GLY A 71 -2.11 7.71 9.64
CA GLY A 71 -1.12 7.32 10.64
C GLY A 71 0.15 6.73 10.03
N GLU A 72 0.92 6.09 10.91
CA GLU A 72 2.26 5.59 10.62
C GLU A 72 2.32 4.06 10.77
N ARG A 73 2.92 3.39 9.78
CA ARG A 73 3.26 1.95 9.86
C ARG A 73 4.76 1.76 9.68
N THR A 74 5.41 1.22 10.69
CA THR A 74 6.84 0.89 10.65
C THR A 74 7.10 -0.59 10.42
N GLY A 75 8.30 -0.93 9.97
CA GLY A 75 8.78 -2.31 9.91
C GLY A 75 10.30 -2.38 9.83
N GLU A 76 10.82 -3.56 10.15
CA GLU A 76 12.23 -3.89 10.11
C GLU A 76 12.44 -5.24 9.44
N VAL A 77 13.50 -5.35 8.64
CA VAL A 77 13.83 -6.54 7.85
C VAL A 77 15.34 -6.73 7.83
N GLU A 78 15.79 -7.96 8.06
CA GLU A 78 17.11 -8.44 7.68
C GLU A 78 16.99 -9.15 6.33
N PRO A 79 17.34 -8.51 5.20
CA PRO A 79 17.07 -9.08 3.89
C PRO A 79 17.87 -10.37 3.67
N GLN A 80 17.25 -11.33 2.98
CA GLN A 80 17.97 -12.52 2.52
C GLN A 80 19.00 -12.13 1.44
N GLU A 81 19.90 -13.06 1.11
CA GLU A 81 20.87 -12.84 0.04
C GLU A 81 20.16 -12.46 -1.27
N GLU A 82 20.59 -11.35 -1.89
CA GLU A 82 20.02 -10.76 -3.11
C GLU A 82 18.58 -10.23 -3.00
N GLN A 83 17.99 -10.19 -1.80
CA GLN A 83 16.67 -9.61 -1.62
C GLN A 83 16.72 -8.07 -1.68
N THR A 84 16.17 -7.50 -2.76
CA THR A 84 16.05 -6.06 -2.96
C THR A 84 14.65 -5.52 -2.69
N ALA A 85 13.62 -6.37 -2.78
CA ALA A 85 12.23 -6.00 -2.56
C ALA A 85 11.77 -6.31 -1.13
N ILE A 86 11.14 -5.32 -0.49
CA ILE A 86 10.59 -5.40 0.87
C ILE A 86 9.12 -5.04 0.82
N SER A 87 8.28 -5.97 1.28
CA SER A 87 6.83 -5.77 1.38
C SER A 87 6.48 -5.13 2.72
N PHE A 88 5.56 -4.17 2.70
CA PHE A 88 5.00 -3.59 3.91
C PHE A 88 3.91 -4.46 4.56
N GLY A 89 3.55 -5.57 3.91
CA GLY A 89 2.38 -6.36 4.27
C GLY A 89 1.08 -5.70 3.82
N THR A 90 0.00 -6.04 4.52
CA THR A 90 -1.34 -5.50 4.27
C THR A 90 -1.89 -4.95 5.58
N SER A 91 -2.43 -3.74 5.51
CA SER A 91 -3.16 -3.10 6.60
C SER A 91 -4.56 -2.75 6.12
N GLY A 92 -5.46 -2.48 7.05
CA GLY A 92 -6.82 -2.08 6.71
C GLY A 92 -7.61 -1.56 7.90
N GLY A 93 -8.65 -0.80 7.58
CA GLY A 93 -9.50 -0.11 8.54
C GLY A 93 -10.95 -0.04 8.06
N ASN A 94 -11.87 0.08 9.02
CA ASN A 94 -13.32 0.15 8.75
C ASN A 94 -13.84 1.58 8.56
N ASN A 95 -12.93 2.53 8.32
CA ASN A 95 -13.25 3.93 8.07
C ASN A 95 -12.59 4.37 6.76
N PRO A 96 -13.07 3.86 5.60
CA PRO A 96 -12.50 4.26 4.32
C PRO A 96 -12.75 5.75 4.06
N PRO A 97 -11.93 6.39 3.19
CA PRO A 97 -12.21 7.72 2.67
C PRO A 97 -13.62 7.81 2.08
N ALA A 98 -14.30 8.94 2.25
CA ALA A 98 -15.67 9.10 1.79
C ALA A 98 -15.75 9.21 0.25
N THR A 99 -14.64 9.60 -0.38
CA THR A 99 -14.52 9.72 -1.83
C THR A 99 -13.16 9.24 -2.35
N LYS A 100 -13.12 8.89 -3.64
CA LYS A 100 -11.88 8.60 -4.35
C LYS A 100 -10.88 9.76 -4.29
N ASP A 101 -11.36 11.00 -4.41
CA ASP A 101 -10.50 12.19 -4.42
C ASP A 101 -9.81 12.39 -3.06
N GLU A 102 -10.50 12.11 -1.95
CA GLU A 102 -9.89 12.10 -0.61
C GLU A 102 -8.78 11.06 -0.50
N ALA A 103 -9.00 9.86 -1.03
CA ALA A 103 -7.98 8.81 -1.05
C ALA A 103 -6.77 9.19 -1.92
N ILE A 104 -6.99 9.87 -3.05
CA ILE A 104 -5.91 10.39 -3.91
C ILE A 104 -5.11 11.47 -3.18
N ILE A 105 -5.78 12.38 -2.47
CA ILE A 105 -5.11 13.43 -1.69
C ILE A 105 -4.25 12.79 -0.59
N SER A 106 -4.81 11.86 0.18
CA SER A 106 -4.09 11.14 1.23
C SER A 106 -2.83 10.43 0.68
N LEU A 107 -2.96 9.72 -0.45
CA LEU A 107 -1.83 9.04 -1.09
C LEU A 107 -0.77 9.99 -1.65
N ASN A 108 -1.14 11.20 -2.07
CA ASN A 108 -0.20 12.23 -2.54
C ASN A 108 0.54 12.93 -1.39
N HIS A 109 0.03 12.83 -0.15
CA HIS A 109 0.73 13.29 1.05
C HIS A 109 1.57 12.20 1.70
N ALA A 110 1.40 10.94 1.29
CA ALA A 110 2.09 9.82 1.88
C ALA A 110 3.59 9.87 1.58
N THR A 111 4.39 9.57 2.60
CA THR A 111 5.86 9.50 2.50
C THR A 111 6.37 8.19 3.05
N ILE A 112 7.42 7.65 2.43
CA ILE A 112 8.15 6.50 2.93
C ILE A 112 9.51 6.97 3.42
N GLU A 113 9.79 6.74 4.71
CA GLU A 113 11.11 6.96 5.29
C GLU A 113 11.82 5.61 5.38
N ILE A 114 13.08 5.55 4.95
CA ILE A 114 13.85 4.31 4.87
C ILE A 114 15.21 4.55 5.51
N THR A 115 15.63 3.67 6.41
CA THR A 115 17.02 3.60 6.90
C THR A 115 17.56 2.21 6.57
N TRP A 116 18.76 2.12 6.01
CA TRP A 116 19.35 0.83 5.69
C TRP A 116 20.84 0.79 5.98
N ARG A 117 21.34 -0.42 6.18
CA ARG A 117 22.75 -0.70 6.40
C ARG A 117 23.29 -1.65 5.35
N THR A 118 24.46 -1.34 4.83
CA THR A 118 25.26 -2.17 3.94
C THR A 118 26.60 -2.51 4.59
N ILE A 119 27.51 -3.11 3.83
CA ILE A 119 28.89 -3.36 4.28
C ILE A 119 29.72 -2.08 4.40
N THR A 120 29.35 -1.00 3.70
CA THR A 120 30.12 0.25 3.66
C THR A 120 29.59 1.30 4.66
N GLY A 121 28.32 1.23 5.04
CA GLY A 121 27.75 2.21 5.97
C GLY A 121 26.26 2.04 6.27
N GLU A 122 25.73 3.04 6.94
CA GLU A 122 24.31 3.23 7.25
C GLU A 122 23.82 4.51 6.55
N TYR A 123 22.61 4.46 6.03
CA TYR A 123 22.06 5.46 5.12
C TYR A 123 20.57 5.68 5.41
N GLU A 124 20.07 6.84 4.99
CA GLU A 124 18.65 7.21 5.10
C GLU A 124 18.16 7.87 3.81
N GLU A 125 16.88 7.69 3.51
CA GLU A 125 16.19 8.27 2.36
C GLU A 125 14.72 8.48 2.67
N GLN A 126 14.12 9.53 2.09
CA GLN A 126 12.68 9.77 2.16
C GLN A 126 12.10 9.89 0.75
N ILE A 127 11.06 9.12 0.48
CA ILE A 127 10.36 9.10 -0.81
C ILE A 127 8.96 9.67 -0.64
N ASN A 128 8.62 10.67 -1.45
CA ASN A 128 7.26 11.17 -1.56
C ASN A 128 6.48 10.35 -2.59
N LEU A 129 5.28 9.92 -2.23
CA LEU A 129 4.41 9.18 -3.14
C LEU A 129 3.53 10.12 -3.96
N LYS A 130 3.18 9.66 -5.17
CA LYS A 130 2.26 10.36 -6.06
C LYS A 130 1.36 9.38 -6.80
N VAL A 131 0.08 9.68 -6.84
CA VAL A 131 -0.91 8.99 -7.67
C VAL A 131 -0.75 9.43 -9.13
N ASN A 132 -0.73 8.47 -10.05
CA ASN A 132 -0.63 8.70 -11.49
C ASN A 132 -1.99 8.85 -12.18
#